data_AF-A0A7V8NNW9-F1
#
_entry.id   AF-A0A7V8NNW9-F1
#
_cell.length_a   1.000
_cell.length_b   1.000
_cell.length_c   1.000
_cell.angle_alpha   90.00
_cell.angle_beta   90.00
_cell.angle_gamma   90.00
#
_symmetry.space_group_name_H-M   'P 1'
#
loop_
_entity.id
_entity.type
_entity.pdbx_description
1 polymer ?
#
loop_
_entity_poly.entity_id
_entity_poly.type
_entity_poly.pdbx_seq_one_letter_code
_entity_poly.pdbx_strand_id
1 'polypeptide(L)'
;MNSQAQPASQRPTSKSADARVVMESRGLKKNYGRGSRNIPVLLDANLVLREGEMVAVVAPSGAGKSTLLHLLAALDTPTSGTVYFDSKA
;
A
#
# COMPACT_ATOMS: atom_id res chain seq x y z
N MET A 1 31.05 -22.25 25.88
CA MET A 1 30.03 -22.80 24.97
C MET A 1 28.74 -21.99 25.10
N ASN A 2 28.49 -21.18 24.07
CA ASN A 2 27.24 -20.58 23.54
C ASN A 2 26.22 -20.06 24.57
N SER A 3 26.16 -18.76 24.82
CA SER A 3 25.57 -17.71 23.96
C SER A 3 24.08 -17.98 23.69
N GLN A 4 23.24 -17.55 24.64
CA GLN A 4 21.81 -17.40 24.43
C GLN A 4 21.58 -16.14 23.60
N ALA A 5 21.45 -16.30 22.29
CA ALA A 5 20.90 -15.26 21.43
C ALA A 5 19.40 -15.12 21.75
N GLN A 6 19.02 -13.99 22.35
CA GLN A 6 17.61 -13.59 22.41
C GLN A 6 17.14 -13.28 20.98
N PRO A 7 16.01 -13.84 20.50
CA PRO A 7 15.46 -13.42 19.23
C PRO A 7 15.00 -11.95 19.35
N ALA A 8 15.51 -11.13 18.44
CA ALA A 8 15.15 -9.72 18.30
C ALA A 8 13.64 -9.60 18.17
N SER A 9 12.98 -9.20 19.26
CA SER A 9 11.56 -8.89 19.29
C SER A 9 11.34 -7.60 18.51
N GLN A 10 11.18 -7.70 17.19
CA GLN A 10 10.62 -6.60 16.40
C GLN A 10 9.14 -6.47 16.79
N ARG A 11 8.89 -5.71 17.86
CA ARG A 11 7.57 -5.17 18.16
C ARG A 11 7.23 -4.25 16.99
N PRO A 12 6.18 -4.48 16.19
CA PRO A 12 5.70 -3.42 15.31
C PRO A 12 5.38 -2.24 16.22
N THR A 13 6.06 -1.12 15.98
CA THR A 13 5.85 0.11 16.72
C THR A 13 4.38 0.47 16.57
N SER A 14 3.65 0.43 17.68
CA SER A 14 2.27 0.91 17.77
C SER A 14 2.28 2.42 17.55
N LYS A 15 2.43 2.86 16.30
CA LYS A 15 2.12 4.23 15.93
C LYS A 15 0.60 4.36 16.04
N SER A 16 0.18 5.24 16.95
CA SER A 16 -1.17 5.32 17.51
C SER A 16 -2.28 5.19 16.47
N ALA A 17 -3.35 4.47 16.81
CA ALA A 17 -4.60 4.47 16.03
C ALA A 17 -5.14 5.90 15.80
N ASP A 18 -4.76 6.83 16.69
CA ASP A 18 -5.13 8.25 16.66
C ASP A 18 -4.20 9.13 15.78
N ALA A 19 -3.11 8.58 15.24
CA ALA A 19 -2.24 9.35 14.36
C ALA A 19 -2.98 9.74 13.08
N ARG A 20 -2.76 10.99 12.64
CA ARG A 20 -3.40 11.56 11.45
C ARG A 20 -3.18 10.66 10.23
N VAL A 21 -4.25 10.40 9.48
CA VAL A 21 -4.16 9.72 8.18
C VAL A 21 -3.55 10.70 7.19
N VAL A 22 -2.38 10.35 6.63
CA VAL A 22 -1.68 11.16 5.61
C VAL A 22 -2.02 10.72 4.19
N MET A 23 -2.43 9.47 4.04
CA MET A 23 -2.82 8.88 2.77
C MET A 23 -3.79 7.72 2.99
N GLU A 24 -4.81 7.63 2.14
CA GLU A 24 -5.76 6.53 2.14
C GLU A 24 -6.13 6.11 0.71
N SER A 25 -6.14 4.81 0.42
CA SER A 25 -6.76 4.27 -0.79
C SER A 25 -8.06 3.56 -0.44
N ARG A 26 -9.11 3.82 -1.23
CA ARG A 26 -10.42 3.18 -1.11
C ARG A 26 -10.83 2.54 -2.43
N GLY A 27 -11.11 1.25 -2.40
CA GLY A 27 -11.67 0.54 -3.54
C GLY A 27 -10.74 0.49 -4.76
N LEU A 28 -9.42 0.55 -4.58
CA LEU A 28 -8.50 0.84 -5.67
C LEU A 28 -8.36 -0.37 -6.60
N LYS A 29 -8.75 -0.19 -7.86
CA LYS A 29 -8.66 -1.23 -8.90
C LYS A 29 -7.86 -0.73 -10.08
N LYS A 30 -7.16 -1.64 -10.74
CA LYS A 30 -6.45 -1.35 -11.98
C LYS A 30 -6.48 -2.55 -12.88
N ASN A 31 -6.95 -2.30 -14.10
CA ASN A 31 -6.83 -3.23 -15.20
C ASN A 31 -5.99 -2.59 -16.32
N TYR A 32 -5.27 -3.42 -17.06
CA TYR A 32 -4.57 -3.00 -18.27
C TYR A 32 -5.19 -3.66 -19.50
N GLY A 33 -5.09 -2.97 -20.64
CA GLY A 33 -5.68 -3.41 -21.90
C GLY A 33 -7.10 -2.88 -22.15
N ARG A 34 -7.73 -3.35 -23.22
CA ARG A 34 -9.08 -2.96 -23.66
C ARG A 34 -9.84 -4.16 -24.22
N GLY A 35 -11.17 -4.16 -24.06
CA GLY A 35 -12.05 -5.20 -24.62
C GLY A 35 -11.72 -6.59 -24.09
N SER A 36 -11.54 -7.55 -25.01
CA SER A 36 -11.23 -8.95 -24.68
C SER A 36 -9.86 -9.18 -24.05
N ARG A 37 -8.97 -8.19 -24.04
CA ARG A 37 -7.65 -8.25 -23.39
C ARG A 37 -7.57 -7.42 -22.11
N ASN A 38 -8.66 -7.41 -21.32
CA ASN A 38 -8.70 -6.73 -20.03
C ASN A 38 -8.04 -7.60 -18.95
N ILE A 39 -6.89 -7.18 -18.45
CA ILE A 39 -6.11 -7.94 -17.45
C ILE A 39 -6.23 -7.22 -16.10
N PRO A 40 -6.96 -7.79 -15.11
CA PRO A 40 -7.04 -7.22 -13.79
C PRO A 40 -5.72 -7.41 -13.03
N VAL A 41 -5.15 -6.32 -12.52
CA VAL A 41 -3.90 -6.32 -11.75
C VAL A 41 -4.16 -6.00 -10.28
N LEU A 42 -5.05 -5.05 -9.99
CA LEU A 42 -5.53 -4.77 -8.64
C LEU A 42 -7.06 -4.93 -8.60
N LEU A 43 -7.54 -5.71 -7.64
CA LEU A 43 -8.95 -6.08 -7.53
C LEU A 43 -9.72 -5.18 -6.56
N ASP A 44 -9.11 -4.86 -5.41
CA ASP A 44 -9.70 -4.02 -4.36
C ASP A 44 -8.63 -3.66 -3.29
N ALA A 45 -7.69 -2.79 -3.65
CA ALA A 45 -6.59 -2.43 -2.75
C ALA A 45 -6.99 -1.26 -1.83
N ASN A 46 -7.02 -1.55 -0.52
CA ASN A 46 -7.35 -0.61 0.53
C ASN A 46 -6.16 -0.48 1.49
N LEU A 47 -5.68 0.74 1.70
CA LEU A 47 -4.53 1.04 2.55
C LEU A 47 -4.76 2.37 3.25
N VAL A 48 -4.43 2.43 4.54
CA VAL A 48 -4.39 3.67 5.31
C VAL A 48 -2.96 3.83 5.81
N LEU A 49 -2.32 4.95 5.48
CA LEU A 49 -1.01 5.31 5.99
C LEU A 49 -1.16 6.49 6.95
N ARG A 50 -0.66 6.33 8.16
CA ARG A 50 -0.68 7.37 9.19
C ARG A 50 0.65 8.11 9.31
N GLU A 51 0.61 9.28 9.91
CA GLU A 51 1.77 10.14 10.07
C GLU A 51 2.94 9.42 10.77
N GLY A 52 4.07 9.40 10.07
CA GLY A 52 5.31 8.73 10.47
C GLY A 52 5.27 7.20 10.42
N GLU A 53 4.18 6.58 10.01
CA GLU A 53 4.14 5.14 9.79
C GLU A 53 5.07 4.76 8.63
N MET A 54 5.75 3.62 8.76
CA MET A 54 6.55 3.04 7.69
C MET A 54 5.96 1.68 7.34
N VAL A 55 5.51 1.55 6.10
CA VAL A 55 4.88 0.32 5.59
C VAL A 55 5.74 -0.26 4.48
N ALA A 56 5.96 -1.57 4.54
CA ALA A 56 6.62 -2.33 3.47
C ALA A 56 5.60 -3.18 2.72
N VAL A 57 5.56 -3.05 1.38
CA VAL A 57 4.73 -3.90 0.52
C VAL A 57 5.57 -5.05 -0.01
N VAL A 58 5.27 -6.27 0.46
CA VAL A 58 5.97 -7.49 0.05
C VAL A 58 5.02 -8.40 -0.71
N ALA A 59 5.38 -8.77 -1.93
CA ALA A 59 4.61 -9.67 -2.79
C ALA A 59 5.51 -10.28 -3.88
N PRO A 60 5.15 -11.45 -4.45
CA PRO A 60 5.85 -12.05 -5.59
C PRO A 60 5.97 -11.10 -6.80
N SER A 61 6.88 -11.42 -7.71
CA SER A 61 6.95 -10.72 -9.00
C SER A 61 5.62 -10.88 -9.76
N GLY A 62 5.17 -9.80 -10.39
CA GLY A 62 3.89 -9.80 -11.14
C GLY A 62 2.63 -9.61 -10.30
N ALA A 63 2.68 -9.64 -8.96
CA ALA A 63 1.50 -9.48 -8.11
C ALA A 63 0.90 -8.06 -8.05
N GLY A 64 1.40 -7.12 -8.86
CA GLY A 64 0.86 -5.75 -8.93
C GLY A 64 1.46 -4.75 -7.94
N LYS A 65 2.54 -5.08 -7.22
CA LYS A 65 3.22 -4.16 -6.27
C LYS A 65 3.58 -2.80 -6.90
N SER A 66 4.29 -2.82 -8.04
CA SER A 66 4.68 -1.57 -8.70
C SER A 66 3.46 -0.79 -9.20
N THR A 67 2.42 -1.48 -9.66
CA THR A 67 1.14 -0.86 -10.02
C THR A 67 0.50 -0.18 -8.82
N LEU A 68 0.40 -0.87 -7.67
CA LEU A 68 -0.12 -0.28 -6.43
C LEU A 68 0.68 0.97 -6.06
N LEU A 69 2.01 0.88 -6.03
CA LEU A 69 2.87 2.01 -5.67
C LEU A 69 2.76 3.18 -6.65
N HIS A 70 2.63 2.94 -7.96
CA HIS A 70 2.41 4.01 -8.93
C HIS A 70 1.06 4.72 -8.73
N LEU A 71 -0.02 3.98 -8.46
CA LEU A 71 -1.33 4.57 -8.19
C LEU A 71 -1.32 5.35 -6.87
N LEU A 72 -0.73 4.77 -5.83
CA LEU A 72 -0.54 5.44 -4.55
C LEU A 72 0.30 6.71 -4.73
N ALA A 73 1.34 6.72 -5.56
CA ALA A 73 2.14 7.92 -5.82
C ALA A 73 1.48 8.93 -6.80
N ALA A 74 0.22 8.71 -7.19
CA ALA A 74 -0.49 9.50 -8.21
C ALA A 74 0.24 9.60 -9.57
N LEU A 75 1.06 8.60 -9.90
CA LEU A 75 1.79 8.51 -11.17
C LEU A 75 1.02 7.78 -12.27
N ASP A 76 -0.08 7.12 -11.91
CA ASP A 76 -1.00 6.45 -12.83
C ASP A 76 -2.43 6.62 -12.32
N THR A 77 -3.42 6.44 -13.20
CA THR A 77 -4.84 6.59 -12.89
C THR A 77 -5.46 5.21 -12.60
N PRO A 78 -6.18 5.03 -11.48
CA PRO A 78 -6.88 3.79 -11.23
C PRO A 78 -8.00 3.58 -12.24
N THR A 79 -8.35 2.33 -12.52
CA THR A 79 -9.56 2.02 -13.32
C THR A 79 -10.82 2.35 -12.52
N SER A 80 -10.78 2.17 -11.20
CA SER A 80 -11.82 2.61 -10.27
C SER A 80 -11.25 2.78 -8.85
N GLY A 81 -11.99 3.46 -7.99
CA GLY A 81 -11.54 3.78 -6.63
C GLY A 81 -10.80 5.11 -6.57
N THR A 82 -10.27 5.44 -5.38
CA THR A 82 -9.69 6.77 -5.13
C THR A 82 -8.53 6.67 -4.16
N VAL A 83 -7.53 7.53 -4.36
CA VAL A 83 -6.46 7.80 -3.39
C VAL A 83 -6.68 9.20 -2.84
N TYR A 84 -6.81 9.30 -1.53
CA TYR A 84 -6.90 10.55 -0.79
C TYR A 84 -5.53 10.84 -0.20
N PHE A 85 -5.07 12.05 -0.42
CA PHE A 85 -3.93 12.59 0.29
C PHE A 85 -4.42 13.65 1.25
N ASP A 86 -3.76 13.70 2.39
CA ASP A 86 -3.94 14.78 3.32
C ASP A 86 -3.61 16.13 2.66
N SER A 87 -4.51 17.09 2.74
CA SER A 87 -4.27 18.45 2.26
C SER A 87 -3.41 19.19 3.28
N LYS A 88 -2.08 19.21 3.07
CA LYS A 88 -1.24 20.24 3.68
C LYS A 88 -1.25 21.46 2.76
N ALA A 89 -1.93 22.52 3.20
CA ALA A 89 -1.78 23.87 2.66
C ALA A 89 -0.49 24.50 3.19
#